data_AF-A0A1T5CJ19-F1
#
_entry.id   AF-A0A1T5CJ19-F1
#
_cell.length_a   1.000
_cell.length_b   1.000
_cell.length_c   1.000
_cell.angle_alpha   90.00
_cell.angle_beta   90.00
_cell.angle_gamma   90.00
#
_symmetry.space_group_name_H-M   'P 1'
#
loop_
_entity.id
_entity.type
_entity.pdbx_description
1 polymer ?
#
loop_
_entity_poly.entity_id
_entity_poly.type
_entity_poly.pdbx_seq_one_letter_code
_entity_poly.pdbx_strand_id
1 'polypeptide(L)'
;MQGHKDYQEKLFNSFQLSERIPKTNFYRRLKGVLDLSFLYKLTNSYYGQSGQKSIDPVVFFKLCLVGYLENLISDRKLIAHCSMRLDILYFIGYDIDEELPW
;
A
#
# COMPACT_ATOMS: atom_id res chain seq x y z
N MET A 1 29.35 -16.02 -23.07
CA MET A 1 30.20 -15.70 -21.90
C MET A 1 29.31 -15.65 -20.67
N GLN A 2 29.75 -16.25 -19.56
CA GLN A 2 29.00 -16.28 -18.31
C GLN A 2 29.34 -15.01 -17.52
N GLY A 3 28.33 -14.20 -17.19
CA GLY A 3 28.53 -12.97 -16.43
C GLY A 3 28.69 -13.29 -14.94
N HIS A 4 29.67 -12.64 -14.31
CA HIS A 4 29.77 -12.60 -12.85
C HIS A 4 29.10 -11.32 -12.34
N LYS A 5 28.25 -11.43 -11.31
CA LYS A 5 27.55 -10.30 -10.70
C LYS A 5 28.10 -10.07 -9.31
N ASP A 6 28.87 -9.01 -9.15
CA ASP A 6 29.30 -8.53 -7.84
C ASP A 6 28.26 -7.53 -7.32
N TYR A 7 27.68 -7.83 -6.15
CA TYR A 7 26.68 -6.97 -5.53
C TYR A 7 27.37 -5.91 -4.67
N GLN A 8 27.07 -4.65 -4.93
CA GLN A 8 27.48 -3.52 -4.10
C GLN A 8 26.25 -2.67 -3.78
N GLU A 9 26.06 -2.35 -2.51
CA GLU A 9 24.95 -1.52 -2.07
C GLU A 9 25.12 -0.08 -2.57
N LYS A 10 24.01 0.52 -3.00
CA LYS A 10 24.00 1.94 -3.41
C LYS A 10 23.84 2.83 -2.19
N LEU A 11 24.73 3.81 -2.05
CA LEU A 11 24.68 4.81 -0.96
C LEU A 11 23.53 5.81 -1.09
N PHE A 12 23.10 6.10 -2.32
CA PHE A 12 21.96 6.97 -2.62
C PHE A 12 21.04 6.29 -3.63
N ASN A 13 19.73 6.32 -3.37
CA ASN A 13 18.73 5.67 -4.22
C ASN A 13 17.61 6.66 -4.57
N SER A 14 17.49 7.03 -5.84
CA SER A 14 16.26 7.68 -6.35
C SER A 14 15.27 6.58 -6.71
N PHE A 15 14.37 6.28 -5.77
CA PHE A 15 13.38 5.22 -5.91
C PHE A 15 11.99 5.83 -6.13
N GLN A 16 11.31 5.39 -7.18
CA GLN A 16 9.90 5.66 -7.36
C GLN A 16 9.16 4.33 -7.47
N LEU A 17 8.24 4.10 -6.53
CA LEU A 17 7.45 2.88 -6.49
C LEU A 17 6.70 2.63 -7.80
N SER A 18 6.21 3.71 -8.42
CA SER A 18 5.50 3.70 -9.70
C SER A 18 6.35 3.19 -10.88
N GLU A 19 7.68 3.31 -10.83
CA GLU A 19 8.57 2.82 -11.90
C GLU A 19 8.81 1.31 -11.79
N ARG A 20 8.64 0.75 -10.58
CA ARG A 20 8.89 -0.67 -10.31
C ARG A 20 7.70 -1.57 -10.57
N ILE A 21 6.51 -1.01 -10.76
CA ILE A 21 5.27 -1.77 -10.90
C ILE A 21 4.80 -1.74 -12.36
N PRO A 22 4.68 -2.89 -13.05
CA PRO A 22 4.19 -2.91 -14.42
C PRO A 22 2.82 -2.26 -14.57
N LYS A 23 2.56 -1.58 -15.69
CA LYS A 23 1.24 -0.97 -15.99
C LYS A 23 0.10 -2.01 -16.04
N THR A 24 0.43 -3.27 -16.32
CA THR A 24 -0.50 -4.41 -16.37
C THR A 24 -0.80 -5.01 -14.99
N ASN A 25 -0.06 -4.60 -13.95
CA ASN A 25 -0.29 -5.06 -12.58
C ASN A 25 -1.73 -4.78 -12.15
N PHE A 26 -2.34 -5.74 -11.44
CA PHE A 26 -3.72 -5.67 -11.00
C PHE A 26 -3.98 -4.47 -10.07
N TYR A 27 -3.20 -4.34 -8.99
CA TYR A 27 -3.35 -3.27 -7.99
C TYR A 27 -3.06 -1.88 -8.56
N ARG A 28 -2.13 -1.78 -9.50
CA ARG A 28 -1.90 -0.52 -10.24
C ARG A 28 -3.12 -0.10 -11.05
N ARG A 29 -3.75 -1.03 -11.78
CA ARG A 29 -4.97 -0.74 -12.54
C ARG A 29 -6.14 -0.43 -11.61
N LEU A 30 -6.27 -1.21 -10.53
CA LEU A 30 -7.30 -1.01 -9.52
C LEU A 30 -7.21 0.39 -8.90
N LYS A 31 -6.00 0.87 -8.55
CA LYS A 31 -5.77 2.23 -8.05
C LYS A 31 -6.32 3.31 -9.00
N GLY A 32 -6.22 3.08 -10.31
CA GLY A 32 -6.66 4.05 -11.32
C GLY A 32 -8.16 4.08 -11.58
N VAL A 33 -8.89 3.03 -11.21
CA VAL A 33 -10.35 2.92 -11.48
C VAL A 33 -11.21 2.98 -10.22
N LEU A 34 -10.63 2.66 -9.06
CA LEU A 34 -11.34 2.60 -7.80
C LEU A 34 -11.32 3.96 -7.10
N ASP A 35 -12.42 4.72 -7.24
CA ASP A 35 -12.64 5.95 -6.47
C ASP A 35 -13.35 5.64 -5.14
N LEU A 36 -12.68 5.96 -4.04
CA LEU A 36 -13.18 5.80 -2.67
C LEU A 36 -13.32 7.14 -1.95
N SER A 37 -13.20 8.27 -2.65
CA SER A 37 -13.30 9.62 -2.05
C SER A 37 -14.61 9.86 -1.30
N PHE A 38 -15.68 9.18 -1.69
CA PHE A 38 -16.98 9.23 -1.01
C PHE A 38 -16.92 8.75 0.45
N LEU A 39 -15.94 7.90 0.81
CA LEU A 39 -15.78 7.37 2.16
C LEU A 39 -15.53 8.49 3.17
N TYR A 40 -14.77 9.53 2.83
CA TYR A 40 -14.51 10.64 3.76
C TYR A 40 -15.81 11.26 4.28
N LYS A 41 -16.82 11.44 3.42
CA LYS A 41 -18.12 11.98 3.82
C LYS A 41 -18.90 10.98 4.66
N LEU A 42 -18.90 9.71 4.29
CA LEU A 42 -19.66 8.66 4.99
C LEU A 42 -19.08 8.35 6.37
N THR A 43 -17.76 8.40 6.52
CA THR A 43 -17.10 8.03 7.77
C THR A 43 -16.89 9.20 8.72
N ASN A 44 -17.12 10.45 8.27
CA ASN A 44 -16.81 11.66 9.05
C ASN A 44 -17.35 11.65 10.48
N SER A 45 -18.55 11.11 10.70
CA SER A 45 -19.16 11.05 12.04
C SER A 45 -18.48 10.07 13.00
N TYR A 46 -17.70 9.11 12.49
CA TYR A 46 -16.99 8.13 13.30
C TYR A 46 -15.56 8.55 13.63
N TYR A 47 -15.07 9.62 13.02
CA TYR A 47 -13.72 10.13 13.22
C TYR A 47 -13.74 11.29 14.21
N GLY A 48 -12.87 11.22 15.22
CA GLY A 48 -12.72 12.29 16.21
C GLY A 48 -12.10 13.55 15.59
N GLN A 49 -12.51 14.73 16.09
CA GLN A 49 -11.95 16.01 15.65
C GLN A 49 -10.66 16.39 16.39
N SER A 50 -10.33 15.69 17.49
CA SER A 50 -9.19 15.96 18.35
C SER A 50 -8.54 14.68 18.84
N GLY A 51 -7.24 14.71 19.11
CA GLY A 51 -6.47 13.58 19.61
C GLY A 51 -5.51 12.99 18.57
N GLN A 52 -5.13 11.73 18.77
CA GLN A 52 -4.26 11.01 17.84
C GLN A 52 -5.00 10.76 16.53
N LYS A 53 -4.32 11.01 15.40
CA LYS A 53 -4.89 10.75 14.08
C LYS A 53 -5.16 9.26 13.91
N SER A 54 -6.41 8.91 13.64
CA SER A 54 -6.79 7.56 13.24
C SER A 54 -6.33 7.27 11.81
N ILE A 55 -6.33 5.98 11.44
CA ILE A 55 -6.06 5.51 10.08
C ILE A 55 -6.95 6.22 9.05
N ASP A 56 -6.39 6.61 7.92
CA ASP A 56 -7.16 7.18 6.81
C ASP A 56 -8.27 6.18 6.37
N PRO A 57 -9.54 6.63 6.21
CA PRO A 57 -10.63 5.73 5.88
C PRO A 57 -10.46 5.07 4.51
N VAL A 58 -9.93 5.77 3.51
CA VAL A 58 -9.66 5.18 2.19
C VAL A 58 -8.59 4.10 2.31
N VAL A 59 -7.52 4.34 3.08
CA VAL A 59 -6.48 3.33 3.35
C VAL A 59 -7.08 2.10 4.04
N PHE A 60 -7.89 2.30 5.09
CA PHE A 60 -8.54 1.22 5.82
C PHE A 60 -9.35 0.30 4.88
N PHE A 61 -10.23 0.88 4.06
CA PHE A 61 -11.05 0.10 3.14
C PHE A 61 -10.23 -0.58 2.02
N LYS A 62 -9.12 0.03 1.59
CA LYS A 62 -8.20 -0.63 0.66
C LYS A 62 -7.49 -1.83 1.29
N LEU A 63 -7.10 -1.75 2.56
CA LEU A 63 -6.53 -2.89 3.30
C LEU A 63 -7.56 -4.00 3.45
N CYS A 64 -8.81 -3.69 3.80
CA CYS A 64 -9.89 -4.67 3.81
C CYS A 64 -10.08 -5.35 2.45
N LEU A 65 -10.02 -4.58 1.36
CA LEU A 65 -10.14 -5.11 0.00
C LEU A 65 -8.96 -6.03 -0.35
N VAL A 66 -7.73 -5.66 0.01
CA VAL A 66 -6.55 -6.52 -0.15
C VAL A 66 -6.73 -7.82 0.64
N GLY A 67 -7.15 -7.74 1.91
CA GLY A 67 -7.40 -8.92 2.73
C GLY A 67 -8.42 -9.86 2.10
N TYR A 68 -9.50 -9.31 1.54
CA TYR A 68 -10.51 -10.09 0.82
C TYR A 68 -9.95 -10.73 -0.47
N LEU A 69 -9.27 -9.94 -1.31
CA LEU A 69 -8.77 -10.40 -2.62
C LEU A 69 -7.62 -11.42 -2.50
N GLU A 70 -6.78 -11.29 -1.48
CA GLU A 70 -5.64 -12.19 -1.21
C GLU A 70 -6.00 -13.33 -0.24
N ASN A 71 -7.27 -13.41 0.18
CA ASN A 71 -7.77 -14.41 1.13
C ASN A 71 -6.99 -14.45 2.45
N LEU A 72 -6.74 -13.26 3.02
CA LEU A 72 -6.06 -13.05 4.30
C LEU A 72 -7.06 -12.65 5.38
N ILE A 73 -7.17 -13.47 6.41
CA ILE A 73 -8.12 -13.30 7.52
C ILE A 73 -7.52 -12.66 8.78
N SER A 74 -6.19 -12.53 8.83
CA SER A 74 -5.48 -11.99 10.01
C SER A 74 -4.90 -10.63 9.68
N ASP A 75 -5.25 -9.64 10.49
CA ASP A 75 -4.76 -8.26 10.33
C ASP A 75 -3.23 -8.19 10.38
N ARG A 76 -2.59 -8.88 11.33
CA ARG A 76 -1.12 -8.94 11.39
C ARG A 76 -0.52 -9.55 10.13
N LYS A 77 -1.13 -10.62 9.60
CA LYS A 77 -0.69 -11.26 8.36
C LYS A 77 -0.92 -10.35 7.15
N LEU A 78 -2.02 -9.60 7.13
CA LEU A 78 -2.34 -8.63 6.11
C LEU A 78 -1.29 -7.52 6.08
N ILE A 79 -0.96 -6.91 7.21
CA ILE A 79 0.05 -5.85 7.28
C ILE A 79 1.43 -6.37 6.86
N ALA A 80 1.85 -7.54 7.36
CA ALA A 80 3.10 -8.16 6.94
C ALA A 80 3.10 -8.52 5.43
N HIS A 81 1.95 -8.88 4.86
CA HIS A 81 1.84 -9.15 3.43
C HIS A 81 1.93 -7.85 2.59
N CYS A 82 1.25 -6.79 3.04
CA CYS A 82 1.26 -5.48 2.41
C CYS A 82 2.67 -4.86 2.43
N SER A 83 3.39 -4.93 3.56
CA SER A 83 4.72 -4.33 3.70
C SER A 83 5.76 -4.95 2.77
N MET A 84 5.56 -6.20 2.36
CA MET A 84 6.47 -6.92 1.46
C MET A 84 6.13 -6.74 -0.02
N ARG A 85 4.99 -6.12 -0.36
CA ARG A 85 4.47 -6.04 -1.73
C ARG A 85 4.39 -4.61 -2.24
N LEU A 86 5.34 -4.26 -3.11
CA LEU A 86 5.45 -2.94 -3.75
C LEU A 86 4.16 -2.51 -4.46
N ASP A 87 3.48 -3.45 -5.14
CA ASP A 87 2.25 -3.15 -5.87
C ASP A 87 1.06 -2.84 -4.94
N ILE A 88 1.00 -3.51 -3.78
CA ILE A 88 0.02 -3.23 -2.75
C ILE A 88 0.33 -1.90 -2.08
N LEU A 89 1.58 -1.66 -1.65
CA LEU A 89 2.04 -0.36 -1.11
C LEU A 89 1.64 0.79 -2.04
N TYR A 90 1.86 0.63 -3.34
CA TYR A 90 1.46 1.62 -4.33
C TYR A 90 -0.06 1.84 -4.39
N PHE A 91 -0.85 0.77 -4.31
CA PHE A 91 -2.30 0.86 -4.29
C PHE A 91 -2.84 1.59 -3.06
N ILE A 92 -2.34 1.23 -1.88
CA ILE A 92 -2.73 1.86 -0.61
C ILE A 92 -2.16 3.27 -0.44
N GLY A 93 -1.06 3.59 -1.13
CA GLY A 93 -0.46 4.93 -1.15
C GLY A 93 0.61 5.14 -0.08
N TYR A 94 1.38 4.09 0.22
CA TYR A 94 2.50 4.12 1.15
C TYR A 94 3.81 3.91 0.38
N ASP A 95 4.89 4.55 0.83
CA ASP A 95 6.24 4.26 0.35
C ASP A 95 6.89 3.09 1.10
N ILE A 96 8.07 2.67 0.66
CA ILE A 96 8.80 1.50 1.16
C ILE A 96 9.34 1.67 2.59
N ASP A 97 9.48 2.91 3.05
CA ASP A 97 10.02 3.31 4.35
C ASP A 97 8.95 3.83 5.31
N GLU A 98 7.68 3.82 4.89
CA GLU A 98 6.55 4.20 5.74
C GLU A 98 6.04 3.02 6.58
N GLU A 99 5.77 3.29 7.86
CA GLU A 99 5.14 2.31 8.74
C GLU A 99 3.65 2.17 8.41
N LEU A 100 3.20 0.94 8.18
CA LEU A 100 1.80 0.66 7.95
C LEU A 100 1.00 0.79 9.26
N PRO A 101 -0.28 1.17 9.19
CA PRO A 101 -1.11 1.27 10.36
C PRO A 101 -1.41 -0.12 10.92
N TRP A 102 -0.75 -0.50 12.02
CA TRP A 102 -1.12 -1.44 13.11
C TRP A 102 0.09 -2.07 13.78
#